data_AF-A0A022QUD9-F1
#
_entry.id   AF-A0A022QUD9-F1
#
_cell.length_a   1.000
_cell.length_b   1.000
_cell.length_c   1.000
_cell.angle_alpha   90.00
_cell.angle_beta   90.00
_cell.angle_gamma   90.00
#
_symmetry.space_group_name_H-M   'P 1'
#
loop_
_entity.id
_entity.type
_entity.pdbx_description
1 polymer ?
#
loop_
_entity_poly.entity_id
_entity_poly.type
_entity_poly.pdbx_seq_one_letter_code
_entity_poly.pdbx_strand_id
1 'polypeptide(L)'
;MGIYGLQQTSQQAEDALSQGLEQLQQSLIDTIANGSINDSMHHMAVALGKLANLEGFVRQADNLRQQTLHQLRRILTVRQAARCFLVIGEYYGRLRALSSLWASRPREALQMADDNSCQTTTDLHMVQSSQNQFSNF
;
A
#
# COMPACT_ATOMS: atom_id res chain seq x y z
N MET A 1 22.18 31.50 -1.50
CA MET A 1 20.81 31.73 -2.00
C MET A 1 20.20 30.54 -2.74
N GLY A 2 20.95 29.70 -3.47
CA GLY A 2 20.37 28.56 -4.20
C GLY A 2 19.65 27.51 -3.33
N ILE A 3 20.21 27.14 -2.17
CA ILE A 3 19.63 26.09 -1.30
C ILE A 3 18.29 26.53 -0.69
N TYR A 4 18.19 27.75 -0.17
CA TYR A 4 16.94 28.28 0.40
C TYR A 4 15.84 28.40 -0.66
N GLY A 5 16.18 28.81 -1.89
CA GLY A 5 15.24 28.83 -3.01
C GLY A 5 14.76 27.43 -3.38
N LEU A 6 15.66 26.46 -3.48
CA LEU A 6 15.30 25.05 -3.74
C LEU A 6 14.38 24.51 -2.64
N GLN A 7 14.71 24.76 -1.37
CA GLN A 7 13.90 24.34 -0.23
C GLN A 7 12.48 24.91 -0.32
N GLN A 8 12.36 26.23 -0.55
CA GLN A 8 11.07 26.89 -0.67
C GLN A 8 10.24 26.31 -1.82
N THR A 9 10.85 26.12 -2.99
CA THR A 9 10.13 25.57 -4.15
C THR A 9 9.73 24.11 -3.96
N SER A 10 10.60 23.29 -3.33
CA SER A 10 10.27 21.89 -3.01
C SER A 10 9.12 21.82 -2.02
N GLN A 11 9.19 22.61 -0.95
CA GLN A 11 8.14 22.68 0.06
C GLN A 11 6.80 23.08 -0.53
N GLN A 12 6.76 24.12 -1.35
CA GLN A 12 5.52 24.57 -1.98
C GLN A 12 4.90 23.49 -2.87
N ALA A 13 5.72 22.76 -3.64
CA ALA A 13 5.25 21.66 -4.47
C ALA A 13 4.79 20.47 -3.62
N GLU A 14 5.48 20.15 -2.54
CA GLU A 14 5.10 19.11 -1.57
C GLU A 14 3.77 19.45 -0.87
N ASP A 15 3.57 20.70 -0.47
CA ASP A 15 2.33 21.16 0.16
C ASP A 15 1.15 21.06 -0.82
N ALA A 16 1.34 21.45 -2.09
CA ALA A 16 0.32 21.32 -3.12
C ALA A 16 -0.05 19.86 -3.41
N LEU A 17 0.95 18.97 -3.45
CA LEU A 17 0.71 17.53 -3.61
C LEU A 17 -0.04 16.94 -2.41
N SER A 18 0.34 17.35 -1.20
CA SER A 18 -0.28 16.87 0.05
C SER A 18 -1.76 17.27 0.12
N GLN A 19 -2.07 18.53 -0.20
CA GLN A 19 -3.45 19.00 -0.28
C GLN A 19 -4.27 18.24 -1.33
N GLY A 20 -3.69 18.01 -2.52
CA GLY A 20 -4.36 17.22 -3.56
C GLY A 20 -4.62 15.78 -3.15
N LEU A 21 -3.68 15.17 -2.42
CA LEU A 21 -3.82 13.81 -1.90
C LEU A 21 -4.89 13.72 -0.82
N GLU A 22 -4.95 14.68 0.10
CA GLU A 22 -6.00 14.76 1.14
C GLU A 22 -7.39 14.88 0.53
N GLN A 23 -7.54 15.73 -0.50
CA GLN A 23 -8.81 15.86 -1.24
C GLN A 23 -9.19 14.55 -1.92
N LEU A 24 -8.23 13.85 -2.54
CA LEU A 24 -8.49 12.55 -3.15
C LEU A 24 -8.92 11.51 -2.11
N GLN A 25 -8.26 11.48 -0.95
CA GLN A 25 -8.59 10.57 0.15
C GLN A 25 -9.99 10.83 0.69
N GLN A 26 -10.36 12.09 0.94
CA GLN A 26 -11.72 12.43 1.38
C GLN A 26 -12.75 12.00 0.34
N SER A 27 -12.48 12.31 -0.94
CA SER A 27 -13.36 11.94 -2.05
C SER A 27 -13.52 10.42 -2.21
N LEU A 28 -12.47 9.64 -1.93
CA LEU A 28 -12.51 8.18 -1.88
C LEU A 28 -13.39 7.68 -0.74
N ILE A 29 -13.20 8.20 0.47
CA ILE A 29 -13.98 7.84 1.65
C ILE A 29 -15.46 8.11 1.40
N ASP A 30 -15.82 9.30 0.90
CA ASP A 30 -17.20 9.66 0.61
C ASP A 30 -17.83 8.71 -0.44
N THR A 31 -17.06 8.27 -1.44
CA THR A 31 -17.56 7.36 -2.49
C THR A 31 -17.87 5.97 -1.93
N ILE A 32 -17.02 5.48 -1.03
CA ILE A 32 -17.16 4.16 -0.43
C ILE A 32 -18.26 4.19 0.64
N ALA A 33 -18.30 5.24 1.47
CA ALA A 33 -19.28 5.38 2.55
C ALA A 33 -20.71 5.59 2.03
N ASN A 34 -20.88 6.24 0.87
CA ASN A 34 -22.20 6.46 0.25
C ASN A 34 -22.69 5.29 -0.62
N GLY A 35 -21.93 4.19 -0.73
CA GLY A 35 -22.32 3.03 -1.55
C GLY A 35 -23.52 2.29 -0.98
N SER A 36 -24.69 2.43 -1.61
CA SER A 36 -25.86 1.57 -1.36
C SER A 36 -25.64 0.17 -1.95
N ILE A 37 -26.16 -0.88 -1.30
CA ILE A 37 -26.05 -2.29 -1.75
C ILE A 37 -26.52 -2.47 -3.20
N ASN A 38 -27.52 -1.68 -3.63
CA ASN A 38 -28.09 -1.76 -4.98
C ASN A 38 -27.23 -1.14 -6.08
N ASP A 39 -26.24 -0.30 -5.74
CA ASP A 39 -25.41 0.43 -6.71
C ASP A 39 -23.89 0.17 -6.50
N SER A 40 -23.59 -0.94 -5.81
CA SER A 40 -22.26 -1.35 -5.38
C SER A 40 -21.24 -1.44 -6.53
N MET A 41 -21.66 -1.90 -7.71
CA MET A 41 -20.76 -2.02 -8.86
C MET A 41 -20.39 -0.65 -9.45
N HIS A 42 -21.32 0.30 -9.51
CA HIS A 42 -21.05 1.66 -9.98
C HIS A 42 -20.13 2.41 -9.00
N HIS A 43 -20.44 2.35 -7.70
CA HIS A 43 -19.59 2.94 -6.66
C HIS A 43 -18.18 2.34 -6.63
N MET A 44 -18.05 1.02 -6.81
CA MET A 44 -16.75 0.35 -6.89
C MET A 44 -15.95 0.84 -8.10
N ALA A 45 -16.58 0.99 -9.28
CA ALA A 45 -15.92 1.51 -10.46
C ALA A 45 -15.41 2.95 -10.27
N VAL A 46 -16.20 3.81 -9.61
CA VAL A 46 -15.79 5.18 -9.27
C VAL A 46 -14.65 5.18 -8.23
N ALA A 47 -14.73 4.34 -7.21
CA ALA A 47 -13.67 4.20 -6.20
C ALA A 47 -12.36 3.69 -6.84
N LEU A 48 -12.41 2.71 -7.74
CA LEU A 48 -11.26 2.22 -8.50
C LEU A 48 -10.65 3.32 -9.38
N GLY A 49 -11.49 4.13 -10.05
CA GLY A 49 -11.01 5.29 -10.81
C GLY A 49 -10.27 6.30 -9.94
N LYS A 50 -10.76 6.56 -8.73
CA LYS A 50 -10.07 7.41 -7.75
C LYS A 50 -8.80 6.76 -7.19
N LEU A 51 -8.77 5.44 -7.01
CA LEU A 51 -7.55 4.71 -6.66
C LEU A 51 -6.49 4.81 -7.76
N ALA A 52 -6.87 4.85 -9.04
CA ALA A 52 -5.92 5.09 -10.14
C ALA A 52 -5.28 6.49 -10.04
N ASN A 53 -6.00 7.49 -9.52
CA ASN A 53 -5.42 8.82 -9.28
C ASN A 53 -4.33 8.79 -8.21
N LEU A 54 -4.39 7.89 -7.22
CA LEU A 54 -3.31 7.72 -6.22
C LEU A 54 -1.98 7.35 -6.89
N GLU A 55 -2.00 6.46 -7.88
CA GLU A 55 -0.81 6.12 -8.66
C GLU A 55 -0.22 7.36 -9.34
N GLY A 56 -1.10 8.23 -9.87
CA GLY A 56 -0.72 9.54 -10.42
C GLY A 56 0.01 10.42 -9.40
N PHE A 57 -0.51 10.53 -8.18
CA PHE A 57 0.14 11.27 -7.09
C PHE A 57 1.49 10.68 -6.69
N VAL A 58 1.60 9.36 -6.60
CA VAL A 58 2.88 8.68 -6.29
C VAL A 58 3.92 9.00 -7.37
N ARG A 59 3.53 8.96 -8.65
CA ARG A 59 4.41 9.36 -9.76
C ARG A 59 4.81 10.84 -9.67
N GLN A 60 3.89 11.73 -9.33
CA GLN A 60 4.20 13.16 -9.17
C GLN A 60 5.18 13.40 -8.01
N ALA A 61 4.97 12.73 -6.88
CA ALA A 61 5.88 12.79 -5.73
C ALA A 61 7.29 12.27 -6.06
N ASP A 62 7.41 11.18 -6.81
CA ASP A 62 8.73 10.70 -7.23
C ASP A 62 9.41 11.66 -8.20
N ASN A 63 8.67 12.26 -9.15
CA ASN A 63 9.21 13.28 -10.04
C ASN A 63 9.73 14.50 -9.26
N LEU A 64 8.98 14.98 -8.27
CA LEU A 64 9.40 16.08 -7.41
C LEU A 64 10.69 15.74 -6.66
N ARG A 65 10.76 14.54 -6.05
CA ARG A 65 11.97 14.04 -5.39
C ARG A 65 13.17 14.03 -6.35
N GLN A 66 13.00 13.49 -7.56
CA GLN A 66 14.06 13.43 -8.56
C GLN A 66 14.54 14.83 -8.99
N GLN A 67 13.61 15.75 -9.23
CA GLN A 67 13.93 17.14 -9.57
C GLN A 67 14.69 17.85 -8.44
N THR A 68 14.25 17.68 -7.20
CA THR A 68 14.92 18.25 -6.02
C THR A 68 16.33 17.71 -5.87
N LEU A 69 16.55 16.40 -6.02
CA LEU A 69 17.89 15.80 -5.96
C LEU A 69 18.79 16.28 -7.11
N HIS A 70 18.25 16.39 -8.32
CA HIS A 70 19.00 16.90 -9.46
C HIS A 70 19.44 18.35 -9.25
N GLN A 71 18.53 19.19 -8.77
CA GLN A 71 18.82 20.60 -8.52
C GLN A 71 19.76 20.79 -7.32
N LEU A 72 19.65 19.94 -6.30
CA LEU A 72 20.58 19.89 -5.18
C LEU A 72 22.01 19.64 -5.66
N ARG A 73 22.21 18.66 -6.56
CA ARG A 73 23.52 18.40 -7.18
C ARG A 73 24.09 19.61 -7.91
N ARG A 74 23.23 20.39 -8.59
CA ARG A 74 23.67 21.58 -9.35
C ARG A 74 24.12 22.73 -8.45
N ILE A 75 23.56 22.82 -7.25
CA ILE A 75 23.86 23.90 -6.29
C ILE A 75 25.05 23.56 -5.39
N LEU A 76 25.23 22.28 -5.04
CA LEU A 76 26.29 21.83 -4.14
C LEU A 76 27.63 21.59 -4.87
N THR A 77 28.73 21.77 -4.14
CA THR A 77 30.05 21.30 -4.60
C THR A 77 30.11 19.77 -4.59
N VAL A 78 31.00 19.17 -5.39
CA VAL A 78 31.14 17.70 -5.51
C VAL A 78 31.30 17.01 -4.14
N ARG A 79 32.13 17.59 -3.25
CA ARG A 79 32.32 17.04 -1.89
C ARG A 79 31.06 17.12 -1.03
N GLN A 80 30.32 18.22 -1.11
CA GLN A 80 29.06 18.37 -0.36
C GLN A 80 27.99 17.43 -0.92
N ALA A 81 27.87 17.32 -2.25
CA ALA A 81 26.92 16.44 -2.90
C ALA A 81 27.19 14.96 -2.55
N ALA A 82 28.47 14.53 -2.56
CA ALA A 82 28.84 13.18 -2.17
C ALA A 82 28.42 12.84 -0.72
N ARG A 83 28.70 13.74 0.23
CA ARG A 83 28.29 13.56 1.64
C ARG A 83 26.77 13.56 1.79
N CYS A 84 26.10 14.48 1.12
CA CYS A 84 24.65 14.61 1.17
C CYS A 84 23.96 13.35 0.62
N PHE A 85 24.37 12.87 -0.55
CA PHE A 85 23.79 11.66 -1.15
C PHE A 85 24.09 10.39 -0.38
N LEU A 86 25.23 10.30 0.32
CA LEU A 86 25.48 9.20 1.25
C LEU A 86 24.44 9.15 2.37
N VAL A 87 24.22 10.28 3.06
CA VAL A 87 23.24 10.36 4.16
C VAL A 87 21.82 10.06 3.66
N ILE A 88 21.45 10.60 2.50
CA ILE A 88 20.16 10.33 1.86
C ILE A 88 20.01 8.83 1.54
N GLY A 89 21.07 8.20 0.99
CA GLY A 89 21.09 6.77 0.68
C GLY A 89 20.92 5.90 1.92
N GLU A 90 21.62 6.21 3.01
CA GLU A 90 21.46 5.50 4.28
C GLU A 90 20.03 5.61 4.83
N TYR A 91 19.43 6.80 4.76
CA TYR A 91 18.05 7.01 5.18
C TYR A 91 17.06 6.16 4.36
N TYR A 92 17.17 6.16 3.02
CA TYR A 92 16.33 5.31 2.18
C TYR A 92 16.57 3.82 2.41
N GLY A 93 17.81 3.43 2.73
CA GLY A 93 18.14 2.06 3.13
C GLY A 93 17.38 1.65 4.39
N ARG A 94 17.35 2.50 5.41
CA ARG A 94 16.56 2.26 6.64
C ARG A 94 15.06 2.20 6.38
N LEU A 95 14.53 3.13 5.59
CA LEU A 95 13.12 3.09 5.19
C LEU A 95 12.76 1.80 4.44
N ARG A 96 13.63 1.34 3.52
CA ARG A 96 13.43 0.08 2.81
C ARG A 96 13.45 -1.11 3.76
N ALA A 97 14.39 -1.13 4.72
CA ALA A 97 14.44 -2.18 5.74
C ALA A 97 13.16 -2.22 6.59
N LEU A 98 12.67 -1.04 7.02
CA LEU A 98 11.38 -0.94 7.71
C LEU A 98 10.25 -1.46 6.83
N SER A 99 10.17 -1.03 5.58
CA SER A 99 9.14 -1.51 4.63
C SER A 99 9.17 -3.03 4.46
N SER A 100 10.35 -3.64 4.32
CA SER A 100 10.47 -5.10 4.28
C SER A 100 10.04 -5.77 5.58
N LEU A 101 10.29 -5.16 6.74
CA LEU A 101 9.84 -5.65 8.04
C LEU A 101 8.33 -5.56 8.20
N TRP A 102 7.70 -4.47 7.74
CA TRP A 102 6.25 -4.34 7.70
C TRP A 102 5.61 -5.34 6.74
N ALA A 103 6.23 -5.59 5.58
CA ALA A 103 5.74 -6.55 4.58
C ALA A 103 5.90 -8.01 5.02
N SER A 104 6.95 -8.32 5.79
CA SER A 104 7.21 -9.66 6.34
C SER A 104 6.50 -9.91 7.67
N ARG A 105 5.75 -8.94 8.19
CA ARG A 105 4.97 -9.12 9.41
C ARG A 105 4.03 -10.32 9.22
N PRO A 106 4.17 -11.39 10.03
CA PRO A 106 3.29 -12.54 9.92
C PRO A 106 1.86 -12.04 10.16
N ARG A 107 0.99 -12.29 9.18
CA ARG A 107 -0.45 -12.03 9.27
C ARG A 107 -1.18 -13.19 9.98
N GLU A 108 -0.49 -13.87 10.89
CA GLU A 108 -1.04 -14.86 11.83
C GLU A 108 -2.13 -14.16 12.68
N ALA A 109 -3.31 -14.69 12.97
CA ALA A 109 -3.99 -15.91 12.58
C ALA A 109 -5.47 -15.67 12.92
N LEU A 110 -6.35 -15.64 11.92
CA LEU A 110 -7.82 -15.78 12.14
C LEU A 110 -8.35 -17.05 11.46
N GLN A 111 -7.47 -18.02 11.26
CA GLN A 111 -7.82 -19.34 10.77
C GLN A 111 -6.79 -20.29 11.35
N MET A 112 -7.25 -21.43 11.86
CA MET A 112 -6.48 -22.49 12.56
C MET A 112 -6.35 -22.31 14.08
N ALA A 113 -7.47 -22.11 14.76
CA ALA A 113 -7.69 -22.61 16.12
C ALA A 113 -9.21 -22.74 16.38
N ASP A 114 -9.89 -23.50 15.51
CA ASP A 114 -11.22 -24.05 15.87
C ASP A 114 -11.13 -25.57 15.77
N ASP A 115 -10.22 -26.12 16.57
CA ASP A 115 -10.31 -27.46 17.10
C ASP A 115 -10.47 -27.29 18.61
N ASN A 116 -11.71 -27.30 19.12
CA ASN A 116 -12.12 -28.20 20.19
C ASN A 116 -13.58 -27.94 20.67
N SER A 117 -14.40 -28.98 20.56
CA SER A 117 -15.49 -29.37 21.47
C SER A 117 -16.87 -28.70 21.34
N CYS A 118 -17.86 -29.45 20.83
CA CYS A 118 -18.85 -30.12 21.69
C CYS A 118 -19.66 -31.17 20.93
N GLN A 119 -19.75 -32.35 21.54
CA GLN A 119 -20.47 -33.55 21.12
C GLN A 119 -21.98 -33.30 20.94
N THR A 120 -22.66 -34.07 20.07
CA THR A 120 -23.94 -34.80 20.30
C THR A 120 -24.50 -35.28 18.96
N THR A 121 -24.70 -36.59 18.77
CA THR A 121 -26.02 -37.19 18.48
C THR A 121 -25.87 -38.62 17.94
N THR A 122 -26.18 -39.55 18.83
CA THR A 122 -27.01 -40.76 18.66
C THR A 122 -26.68 -41.80 17.59
N ASP A 123 -26.45 -43.00 18.10
CA ASP A 123 -26.50 -44.32 17.48
C ASP A 123 -27.60 -44.54 16.41
N LEU A 124 -27.31 -45.57 15.58
CA LEU A 124 -28.21 -46.42 14.80
C LEU A 124 -28.60 -45.99 13.37
N HIS A 125 -27.76 -46.38 12.40
CA HIS A 125 -28.15 -47.21 11.24
C HIS A 125 -26.87 -47.62 10.50
N MET A 126 -26.30 -48.81 10.70
CA MET A 126 -26.63 -50.09 10.05
C MET A 126 -26.95 -49.98 8.55
N VAL A 127 -26.22 -50.80 7.76
CA VAL A 127 -26.39 -51.11 6.31
C VAL A 127 -25.69 -50.07 5.40
N GLN A 128 -24.74 -50.36 4.50
CA GLN A 128 -24.36 -51.60 3.82
C GLN A 128 -22.94 -51.43 3.27
N SER A 129 -22.04 -52.37 3.52
CA SER A 129 -20.80 -52.52 2.76
C SER A 129 -21.14 -53.05 1.37
N SER A 130 -20.73 -52.32 0.33
CA SER A 130 -20.75 -52.79 -1.06
C SER A 130 -19.56 -52.19 -1.82
N GLN A 131 -18.43 -52.89 -1.72
CA GLN A 131 -17.63 -53.37 -2.85
C GLN A 131 -17.83 -52.67 -4.21
N ASN A 132 -16.80 -51.95 -4.69
CA ASN A 132 -16.08 -52.19 -5.96
C ASN A 132 -15.30 -50.90 -6.34
N GLN A 133 -13.97 -50.86 -6.25
CA GLN A 133 -12.95 -51.38 -7.18
C GLN A 133 -12.81 -50.54 -8.47
N PHE A 134 -11.56 -50.13 -8.72
CA PHE A 134 -10.97 -49.50 -9.94
C PHE A 134 -11.17 -47.98 -10.13
N SER A 135 -10.20 -47.18 -10.62
CA SER A 135 -8.75 -47.28 -10.81
C SER A 135 -8.28 -45.97 -11.42
N ASN A 136 -7.03 -45.59 -11.12
CA ASN A 136 -6.28 -44.47 -11.68
C ASN A 136 -6.47 -44.28 -13.20
N PHE A 137 -6.63 -43.02 -13.62
CA PHE A 137 -5.74 -42.31 -14.56
C PHE A 137 -5.77 -40.82 -14.25
#